data_AF-A0A8W7PSZ6-F1
#
_entry.id   AF-A0A8W7PSZ6-F1
#
_cell.length_a   1.000
_cell.length_b   1.000
_cell.length_c   1.000
_cell.angle_alpha   90.00
_cell.angle_beta   90.00
_cell.angle_gamma   90.00
#
_symmetry.space_group_name_H-M   'P 1'
#
loop_
_entity.id
_entity.type
_entity.pdbx_description
1 polymer ?
#
loop_
_entity_poly.entity_id
_entity_poly.type
_entity_poly.pdbx_seq_one_letter_code
_entity_poly.pdbx_strand_id
1 'polypeptide(L)'
;LVRSWCARMGKVPYYFAHQNQYIAALAASYGVLTIGMVFGWSAPAGPQILENGEGNLNLTDDQFSWTIAFMPIGGAIAAIPCGMMLKSEGRKNTILFFVLPLLLGWVLLTWAQAIVMMYLGRLLQGFAAGAYSMSVPIYIGEIADQRIRGTVGSFFQLMLNLGMLMSFSISAGVNVFQLNIISGFIVLLFGPIFMLMPETPSFLLKRGHKTKAVETLKWLRGPKCDAFYEIEQLQLEQDALLNQPKKSIKKSLFTPETLSALLAMIGLVTFLQMSGINAVLFYATDIFMNASDSLNHEVATIIVGAMQFFGTLLAAFTVDRVGRRWLLMISAIIMCVSHVVLGVYFHLLQNSPAQVENLEWLPVFALSLFVTMFSIGFGPVPWIMIGEVFAIDVKDLASSLATFTSYALSFMMTKTFNPLRNGLGEAGTFWLFGGFCMLGAIFVFLFVPETKGKTFDQIQKRLASSKVYFRAEK
;
A
#
# COMPACT_ATOMS: atom_id res chain seq x y z
N LEU A 1 2.41 -12.89 42.07
CA LEU A 1 3.42 -13.97 42.01
C LEU A 1 4.36 -13.85 40.80
N VAL A 2 3.87 -13.63 39.56
CA VAL A 2 4.75 -13.39 38.38
C VAL A 2 5.56 -12.08 38.47
N ARG A 3 4.99 -11.00 39.03
CA ARG A 3 5.69 -9.72 39.23
C ARG A 3 6.86 -9.77 40.22
N SER A 4 6.83 -10.64 41.24
CA SER A 4 7.95 -10.76 42.20
C SER A 4 9.07 -11.67 41.68
N TRP A 5 8.80 -12.51 40.69
CA TRP A 5 9.80 -13.35 40.03
C TRP A 5 10.64 -12.55 39.01
N CYS A 6 10.02 -11.63 38.27
CA CYS A 6 10.72 -10.71 37.35
C CYS A 6 11.65 -9.71 38.06
N ALA A 7 11.41 -9.37 39.33
CA ALA A 7 12.26 -8.45 40.08
C ALA A 7 13.61 -9.08 40.52
N ARG A 8 13.71 -10.42 40.58
CA ARG A 8 14.94 -11.14 40.97
C ARG A 8 15.89 -11.44 39.80
N MET A 9 15.44 -11.31 38.56
CA MET A 9 16.30 -11.40 37.38
C MET A 9 16.54 -10.00 36.82
N GLY A 10 17.66 -9.38 37.19
CA GLY A 10 18.09 -8.02 36.81
C GLY A 10 18.29 -7.75 35.30
N LYS A 11 17.73 -8.58 34.42
CA LYS A 11 17.62 -8.35 32.99
C LYS A 11 16.21 -8.72 32.55
N VAL A 12 15.31 -7.72 32.53
CA VAL A 12 14.07 -7.83 31.75
C VAL A 12 14.48 -8.14 30.30
N PRO A 13 13.92 -9.18 29.65
CA PRO A 13 14.27 -9.49 28.27
C PRO A 13 14.04 -8.25 27.39
N TYR A 14 15.02 -7.94 26.54
CA TYR A 14 15.07 -6.77 25.65
C TYR A 14 13.78 -6.56 24.83
N TYR A 15 13.01 -7.63 24.62
CA TYR A 15 11.69 -7.64 23.97
C TYR A 15 10.63 -6.77 24.67
N PHE A 16 10.67 -6.66 25.99
CA PHE A 16 9.71 -5.84 26.75
C PHE A 16 9.99 -4.33 26.68
N ALA A 17 11.19 -3.91 26.26
CA ALA A 17 11.53 -2.48 26.16
C ALA A 17 10.83 -1.79 24.97
N HIS A 18 10.48 -2.55 23.92
CA HIS A 18 9.84 -2.03 22.70
C HIS A 18 8.37 -2.44 22.55
N GLN A 19 7.79 -3.11 23.56
CA GLN A 19 6.45 -3.69 23.47
C GLN A 19 5.38 -2.65 23.08
N ASN A 20 5.47 -1.43 23.65
CA ASN A 20 4.52 -0.35 23.35
C ASN A 20 4.65 0.17 21.91
N GLN A 21 5.82 0.06 21.28
CA GLN A 21 6.03 0.43 19.87
C GLN A 21 5.37 -0.58 18.95
N TYR A 22 5.52 -1.87 19.25
CA TYR A 22 4.82 -2.93 18.51
C TYR A 22 3.30 -2.81 18.65
N ILE A 23 2.79 -2.51 19.85
CA ILE A 23 1.36 -2.30 20.08
C ILE A 23 0.85 -1.10 19.28
N ALA A 24 1.51 0.06 19.37
CA ALA A 24 1.09 1.26 18.66
C ALA A 24 1.15 1.10 17.14
N ALA A 25 2.17 0.39 16.64
CA ALA A 25 2.27 0.10 15.22
C ALA A 25 1.24 -0.90 14.74
N LEU A 26 1.00 -2.00 15.47
CA LEU A 26 -0.06 -2.96 15.13
C LEU A 26 -1.43 -2.31 15.17
N ALA A 27 -1.69 -1.43 16.15
CA ALA A 27 -2.90 -0.64 16.22
C ALA A 27 -3.03 0.25 14.97
N ALA A 28 -1.99 0.99 14.59
CA ALA A 28 -2.02 1.80 13.36
C ALA A 28 -2.20 0.95 12.08
N SER A 29 -1.54 -0.21 12.01
CA SER A 29 -1.63 -1.13 10.88
C SER A 29 -2.97 -1.88 10.81
N TYR A 30 -3.73 -1.99 11.90
CA TYR A 30 -5.11 -2.47 11.86
C TYR A 30 -5.97 -1.60 10.93
N GLY A 31 -5.74 -0.29 10.92
CA GLY A 31 -6.35 0.61 9.96
C GLY A 31 -6.12 0.14 8.52
N VAL A 32 -4.91 -0.29 8.20
CA VAL A 32 -4.52 -0.80 6.88
C VAL A 32 -5.20 -2.12 6.53
N LEU A 33 -5.45 -2.99 7.52
CA LEU A 33 -6.22 -4.22 7.33
C LEU A 33 -7.62 -3.91 6.78
N THR A 34 -8.27 -2.88 7.30
CA THR A 34 -9.61 -2.51 6.84
C THR A 34 -9.62 -2.02 5.39
N ILE A 35 -8.57 -1.31 4.96
CA ILE A 35 -8.40 -0.92 3.56
C ILE A 35 -8.11 -2.15 2.70
N GLY A 36 -7.35 -3.10 3.22
CA GLY A 36 -7.10 -4.39 2.57
C GLY A 36 -8.41 -5.09 2.21
N MET A 37 -9.40 -5.05 3.10
CA MET A 37 -10.74 -5.56 2.81
C MET A 37 -11.45 -4.78 1.68
N VAL A 38 -11.28 -3.45 1.63
CA VAL A 38 -11.81 -2.64 0.51
C VAL A 38 -11.20 -3.06 -0.83
N PHE A 39 -9.88 -3.29 -0.88
CA PHE A 39 -9.20 -3.76 -2.09
C PHE A 39 -9.66 -5.17 -2.49
N GLY A 40 -9.78 -6.07 -1.51
CA GLY A 40 -10.18 -7.46 -1.72
C GLY A 40 -11.68 -7.68 -1.96
N TRP A 41 -12.52 -6.66 -1.79
CA TRP A 41 -13.97 -6.79 -1.99
C TRP A 41 -14.34 -6.98 -3.46
N SER A 42 -13.65 -6.28 -4.37
CA SER A 42 -14.02 -6.20 -5.79
C SER A 42 -14.04 -7.55 -6.50
N ALA A 43 -13.03 -8.40 -6.23
CA ALA A 43 -12.85 -9.67 -6.94
C ALA A 43 -14.00 -10.66 -6.71
N PRO A 44 -14.33 -11.04 -5.46
CA PRO A 44 -15.38 -12.01 -5.23
C PRO A 44 -16.79 -11.37 -5.33
N ALA A 45 -16.95 -10.09 -4.99
CA ALA A 45 -18.25 -9.43 -5.11
C ALA A 45 -18.69 -9.21 -6.56
N GLY A 46 -17.77 -9.12 -7.52
CA GLY A 46 -18.11 -8.88 -8.93
C GLY A 46 -19.01 -9.96 -9.52
N PRO A 47 -18.54 -11.22 -9.60
CA PRO A 47 -19.36 -12.32 -10.09
C PRO A 47 -20.66 -12.51 -9.29
N GLN A 48 -20.62 -12.37 -7.97
CA GLN A 48 -21.81 -12.51 -7.13
C GLN A 48 -22.88 -11.43 -7.44
N ILE A 49 -22.48 -10.19 -7.72
CA ILE A 49 -23.42 -9.12 -8.08
C ILE A 49 -23.91 -9.27 -9.54
N LEU A 50 -23.03 -9.64 -10.47
CA LEU A 50 -23.33 -9.69 -11.90
C LEU A 50 -24.11 -10.95 -12.30
N GLU A 51 -23.75 -12.13 -11.77
CA GLU A 51 -24.36 -13.41 -12.16
C GLU A 51 -25.53 -13.81 -11.26
N ASN A 52 -25.36 -13.68 -9.94
CA ASN A 52 -26.39 -14.10 -8.98
C ASN A 52 -27.44 -13.00 -8.70
N GLY A 53 -27.24 -11.80 -9.25
CA GLY A 53 -28.10 -10.64 -8.97
C GLY A 53 -28.09 -10.26 -7.50
N GLU A 54 -26.99 -10.53 -6.77
CA GLU A 54 -26.90 -10.20 -5.36
C GLU A 54 -26.68 -8.69 -5.17
N GLY A 55 -27.64 -8.07 -4.49
CA GLY A 55 -27.77 -6.62 -4.41
C GLY A 55 -29.09 -6.22 -5.04
N ASN A 56 -29.75 -5.20 -4.49
CA ASN A 56 -31.08 -4.79 -4.97
C ASN A 56 -31.07 -4.17 -6.39
N LEU A 57 -30.00 -4.38 -7.17
CA LEU A 57 -29.69 -3.75 -8.45
C LEU A 57 -29.03 -4.74 -9.39
N ASN A 58 -29.63 -4.95 -10.56
CA ASN A 58 -28.95 -5.62 -11.68
C ASN A 58 -27.99 -4.61 -12.34
N LEU A 59 -26.69 -4.81 -12.16
CA LEU A 59 -25.65 -3.95 -12.74
C LEU A 59 -25.18 -4.48 -14.08
N THR A 60 -24.83 -3.57 -14.99
CA THR A 60 -24.09 -3.92 -16.23
C THR A 60 -22.58 -3.98 -15.95
N ASP A 61 -21.80 -4.72 -16.75
CA ASP A 61 -20.33 -4.79 -16.62
C ASP A 61 -19.65 -3.41 -16.59
N ASP A 62 -20.13 -2.45 -17.39
CA ASP A 62 -19.57 -1.08 -17.38
C ASP A 62 -19.87 -0.36 -16.06
N GLN A 63 -21.08 -0.54 -15.53
CA GLN A 63 -21.51 0.02 -14.25
C GLN A 63 -20.70 -0.57 -13.07
N PHE A 64 -20.42 -1.87 -13.11
CA PHE A 64 -19.56 -2.52 -12.14
C PHE A 64 -18.11 -2.05 -12.27
N SER A 65 -17.58 -1.95 -13.50
CA SER A 65 -16.25 -1.40 -13.78
C SER A 65 -16.08 0.02 -13.21
N TRP A 66 -17.08 0.89 -13.38
CA TRP A 66 -17.11 2.21 -12.75
C TRP A 66 -17.12 2.13 -11.22
N THR A 67 -17.91 1.22 -10.64
CA THR A 67 -17.95 1.01 -9.19
C THR A 67 -16.57 0.70 -8.63
N ILE A 68 -15.81 -0.19 -9.26
CA ILE A 68 -14.43 -0.50 -8.86
C ILE A 68 -13.53 0.72 -9.07
N ALA A 69 -13.69 1.44 -10.17
CA ALA A 69 -12.84 2.57 -10.55
C ALA A 69 -13.03 3.82 -9.66
N PHE A 70 -14.19 4.00 -9.01
CA PHE A 70 -14.41 5.11 -8.07
C PHE A 70 -13.52 5.05 -6.82
N MET A 71 -13.10 3.85 -6.41
CA MET A 71 -12.19 3.68 -5.29
C MET A 71 -10.82 4.36 -5.52
N PRO A 72 -10.05 4.05 -6.58
CA PRO A 72 -8.79 4.75 -6.84
C PRO A 72 -8.97 6.25 -7.11
N ILE A 73 -10.09 6.70 -7.69
CA ILE A 73 -10.41 8.14 -7.80
C ILE A 73 -10.45 8.79 -6.42
N GLY A 74 -11.16 8.18 -5.46
CA GLY A 74 -11.22 8.66 -4.08
C GLY A 74 -9.83 8.77 -3.44
N GLY A 75 -8.97 7.77 -3.68
CA GLY A 75 -7.59 7.76 -3.19
C GLY A 75 -6.73 8.87 -3.77
N ALA A 76 -6.88 9.17 -5.06
CA ALA A 76 -6.19 10.29 -5.70
C ALA A 76 -6.63 11.63 -5.10
N ILE A 77 -7.94 11.84 -4.94
CA ILE A 77 -8.50 13.07 -4.35
C ILE A 77 -8.04 13.24 -2.90
N ALA A 78 -7.89 12.15 -2.13
CA ALA A 78 -7.47 12.20 -0.73
C ALA A 78 -6.01 12.63 -0.52
N ALA A 79 -5.13 12.44 -1.50
CA ALA A 79 -3.70 12.68 -1.33
C ALA A 79 -3.39 14.13 -0.92
N ILE A 80 -4.10 15.11 -1.48
CA ILE A 80 -3.92 16.54 -1.21
C ILE A 80 -4.44 16.95 0.18
N PRO A 81 -5.73 16.74 0.54
CA PRO A 81 -6.27 17.13 1.84
C PRO A 81 -5.59 16.36 2.97
N CYS A 82 -5.24 15.08 2.78
CA CYS A 82 -4.51 14.30 3.77
C CYS A 82 -3.16 14.94 4.12
N GLY A 83 -2.38 15.37 3.11
CA GLY A 83 -1.11 16.08 3.35
C GLY A 83 -1.27 17.36 4.18
N MET A 84 -2.35 18.12 3.96
CA MET A 84 -2.66 19.33 4.73
C MET A 84 -3.10 19.01 6.18
N MET A 85 -3.90 17.96 6.36
CA MET A 85 -4.37 17.51 7.68
C MET A 85 -3.23 16.95 8.53
N LEU A 86 -2.33 16.17 7.93
CA LEU A 86 -1.15 15.64 8.61
C LEU A 86 -0.27 16.75 9.22
N LYS A 87 -0.15 17.88 8.51
CA LYS A 87 0.62 19.04 8.97
C LYS A 87 -0.10 19.85 10.05
N SER A 88 -1.42 20.02 9.91
CA SER A 88 -2.23 20.82 10.83
C SER A 88 -2.64 20.02 12.07
N GLU A 89 -3.48 19.00 11.92
CA GLU A 89 -4.17 18.29 13.01
C GLU A 89 -3.34 17.20 13.70
N GLY A 90 -2.30 16.68 13.03
CA GLY A 90 -1.47 15.59 13.56
C GLY A 90 -1.79 14.24 12.93
N ARG A 91 -0.95 13.23 13.21
CA ARG A 91 -1.00 11.93 12.52
C ARG A 91 -2.16 11.10 13.07
N LYS A 92 -2.28 11.02 14.40
CA LYS A 92 -3.37 10.31 15.09
C LYS A 92 -4.73 10.86 14.70
N ASN A 93 -4.90 12.18 14.79
CA ASN A 93 -6.19 12.82 14.51
C ASN A 93 -6.60 12.66 13.05
N THR A 94 -5.64 12.72 12.12
CA THR A 94 -5.89 12.46 10.70
C THR A 94 -6.40 11.02 10.50
N ILE A 95 -5.71 10.01 11.04
CA ILE A 95 -6.13 8.61 10.91
C ILE A 95 -7.55 8.39 11.47
N LEU A 96 -7.87 8.96 12.65
CA LEU A 96 -9.19 8.87 13.26
C LEU A 96 -10.29 9.54 12.43
N PHE A 97 -10.01 10.70 11.82
CA PHE A 97 -10.96 11.40 10.97
C PHE A 97 -11.40 10.53 9.78
N PHE A 98 -10.45 9.84 9.14
CA PHE A 98 -10.72 9.00 7.97
C PHE A 98 -11.42 7.67 8.31
N VAL A 99 -11.63 7.33 9.59
CA VAL A 99 -12.51 6.21 9.98
C VAL A 99 -13.97 6.49 9.57
N LEU A 100 -14.42 7.74 9.68
CA LEU A 100 -15.81 8.10 9.39
C LEU A 100 -16.17 7.92 7.90
N PRO A 101 -15.42 8.47 6.92
CA PRO A 101 -15.65 8.16 5.50
C PRO A 101 -15.62 6.67 5.19
N LEU A 102 -14.71 5.92 5.82
CA LEU A 102 -14.59 4.49 5.59
C LEU A 102 -15.83 3.71 6.06
N LEU A 103 -16.34 4.02 7.26
CA LEU A 103 -17.59 3.45 7.79
C LEU A 103 -18.80 3.82 6.93
N LEU A 104 -18.92 5.11 6.58
CA LEU A 104 -19.99 5.59 5.69
C LEU A 104 -19.95 4.89 4.33
N GLY A 105 -18.75 4.61 3.82
CA GLY A 105 -18.57 3.81 2.60
C GLY A 105 -19.19 2.41 2.71
N TRP A 106 -18.88 1.66 3.76
CA TRP A 106 -19.46 0.33 3.99
C TRP A 106 -20.97 0.37 4.21
N VAL A 107 -21.47 1.37 4.94
CA VAL A 107 -22.92 1.62 5.13
C VAL A 107 -23.61 1.81 3.78
N LEU A 108 -23.06 2.67 2.91
CA LEU A 108 -23.63 2.93 1.59
C LEU A 108 -23.60 1.70 0.67
N LEU A 109 -22.54 0.88 0.72
CA LEU A 109 -22.48 -0.38 -0.03
C LEU A 109 -23.50 -1.41 0.49
N THR A 110 -23.68 -1.49 1.81
CA THR A 110 -24.59 -2.46 2.45
C THR A 110 -26.06 -2.20 2.09
N TRP A 111 -26.47 -0.93 2.11
CA TRP A 111 -27.85 -0.52 1.83
C TRP A 111 -28.01 0.16 0.48
N ALA A 112 -27.17 -0.18 -0.50
CA ALA A 112 -27.25 0.39 -1.83
C ALA A 112 -28.60 0.05 -2.49
N GLN A 113 -29.40 1.08 -2.76
CA GLN A 113 -30.65 1.00 -3.54
C GLN A 113 -30.53 1.70 -4.90
N ALA A 114 -29.45 2.44 -5.11
CA ALA A 114 -29.13 3.09 -6.37
C ALA A 114 -27.63 2.94 -6.64
N ILE A 115 -27.25 2.85 -7.92
CA ILE A 115 -25.84 2.73 -8.32
C ILE A 115 -24.97 3.90 -7.82
N VAL A 116 -25.56 5.09 -7.73
CA VAL A 116 -24.90 6.29 -7.20
C VAL A 116 -24.45 6.08 -5.75
N MET A 117 -25.20 5.31 -4.95
CA MET A 117 -24.80 4.98 -3.57
C MET A 117 -23.55 4.09 -3.56
N MET A 118 -23.44 3.13 -4.50
CA MET A 118 -22.24 2.30 -4.64
C MET A 118 -21.04 3.14 -5.08
N TYR A 119 -21.23 4.05 -6.05
CA TYR A 119 -20.19 4.97 -6.50
C TYR A 119 -19.69 5.87 -5.37
N LEU A 120 -20.60 6.50 -4.63
CA LEU A 120 -20.25 7.35 -3.49
C LEU A 120 -19.60 6.54 -2.36
N GLY A 121 -20.11 5.35 -2.07
CA GLY A 121 -19.53 4.48 -1.05
C GLY A 121 -18.10 4.08 -1.40
N ARG A 122 -17.84 3.68 -2.64
CA ARG A 122 -16.50 3.36 -3.14
C ARG A 122 -15.58 4.57 -3.17
N LEU A 123 -16.08 5.74 -3.55
CA LEU A 123 -15.34 6.99 -3.50
C LEU A 123 -14.89 7.32 -2.06
N LEU A 124 -15.78 7.16 -1.06
CA LEU A 124 -15.46 7.41 0.35
C LEU A 124 -14.46 6.37 0.92
N GLN A 125 -14.62 5.09 0.56
CA GLN A 125 -13.64 4.06 0.91
C GLN A 125 -12.28 4.35 0.29
N GLY A 126 -12.26 4.77 -0.97
CA GLY A 126 -11.07 5.25 -1.68
C GLY A 126 -10.42 6.45 -1.00
N PHE A 127 -11.24 7.40 -0.55
CA PHE A 127 -10.78 8.60 0.14
C PHE A 127 -10.05 8.24 1.44
N ALA A 128 -10.59 7.30 2.21
CA ALA A 128 -9.88 6.73 3.35
C ALA A 128 -8.62 5.96 2.92
N ALA A 129 -8.69 5.11 1.89
CA ALA A 129 -7.56 4.31 1.42
C ALA A 129 -6.33 5.17 1.10
N GLY A 130 -6.49 6.24 0.32
CA GLY A 130 -5.40 7.15 0.00
C GLY A 130 -4.81 7.85 1.24
N ALA A 131 -5.67 8.25 2.18
CA ALA A 131 -5.23 8.91 3.39
C ALA A 131 -4.42 8.00 4.32
N TYR A 132 -4.84 6.75 4.50
CA TYR A 132 -4.12 5.79 5.34
C TYR A 132 -2.80 5.33 4.71
N SER A 133 -2.75 5.17 3.39
CA SER A 133 -1.51 4.84 2.65
C SER A 133 -0.40 5.88 2.87
N MET A 134 -0.75 7.13 3.18
CA MET A 134 0.20 8.17 3.56
C MET A 134 0.41 8.25 5.08
N SER A 135 -0.70 8.29 5.84
CA SER A 135 -0.67 8.62 7.28
C SER A 135 -0.05 7.51 8.12
N VAL A 136 -0.36 6.24 7.82
CA VAL A 136 0.10 5.11 8.64
C VAL A 136 1.61 4.89 8.53
N PRO A 137 2.25 4.86 7.33
CA PRO A 137 3.70 4.75 7.24
C PRO A 137 4.44 5.92 7.91
N ILE A 138 3.89 7.14 7.84
CA ILE A 138 4.45 8.32 8.53
C ILE A 138 4.34 8.15 10.05
N TYR A 139 3.18 7.77 10.55
CA TYR A 139 2.97 7.52 11.99
C TYR A 139 3.93 6.45 12.50
N ILE A 140 3.99 5.30 11.85
CA ILE A 140 4.90 4.19 12.18
C ILE A 140 6.36 4.65 12.15
N GLY A 141 6.74 5.41 11.12
CA GLY A 141 8.10 5.91 10.95
C GLY A 141 8.53 6.94 12.00
N GLU A 142 7.59 7.69 12.58
CA GLU A 142 7.86 8.68 13.64
C GLU A 142 7.84 8.08 15.06
N ILE A 143 7.14 6.96 15.28
CA ILE A 143 7.13 6.27 16.59
C ILE A 143 8.23 5.20 16.71
N ALA A 144 8.66 4.61 15.60
CA ALA A 144 9.58 3.48 15.62
C ALA A 144 11.01 3.93 15.97
N ASP A 145 11.71 3.12 16.78
CA ASP A 145 13.14 3.27 16.95
C ASP A 145 13.89 2.85 15.67
N GLN A 146 15.05 3.45 15.40
CA GLN A 146 15.85 3.22 14.20
C GLN A 146 16.15 1.73 13.97
N ARG A 147 16.31 0.95 15.05
CA ARG A 147 16.64 -0.48 15.01
C ARG A 147 15.49 -1.36 14.56
N ILE A 148 14.24 -1.00 14.87
CA ILE A 148 13.06 -1.82 14.55
C ILE A 148 12.23 -1.24 13.40
N ARG A 149 12.58 -0.06 12.89
CA ARG A 149 11.82 0.69 11.88
C ARG A 149 11.47 -0.13 10.64
N GLY A 150 12.37 -0.99 10.17
CA GLY A 150 12.12 -1.88 9.04
C GLY A 150 11.02 -2.91 9.31
N THR A 151 11.13 -3.63 10.44
CA THR A 151 10.14 -4.63 10.88
C THR A 151 8.77 -4.01 11.17
N VAL A 152 8.75 -2.83 11.79
CA VAL A 152 7.49 -2.15 12.09
C VAL A 152 6.87 -1.56 10.82
N GLY A 153 7.70 -1.09 9.88
CA GLY A 153 7.25 -0.62 8.57
C GLY A 153 6.61 -1.72 7.71
N SER A 154 7.06 -2.98 7.83
CA SER A 154 6.48 -4.10 7.07
C SER A 154 5.07 -4.47 7.53
N PHE A 155 4.66 -4.11 8.75
CA PHE A 155 3.29 -4.33 9.23
C PHE A 155 2.24 -3.64 8.38
N PHE A 156 2.57 -2.51 7.73
CA PHE A 156 1.68 -1.84 6.79
C PHE A 156 1.25 -2.79 5.66
N GLN A 157 2.21 -3.31 4.90
CA GLN A 157 1.91 -4.18 3.76
C GLN A 157 1.34 -5.53 4.21
N LEU A 158 1.83 -6.06 5.34
CA LEU A 158 1.38 -7.35 5.87
C LEU A 158 -0.10 -7.29 6.27
N MET A 159 -0.53 -6.24 6.96
CA MET A 159 -1.94 -6.05 7.32
C MET A 159 -2.82 -5.78 6.11
N LEU A 160 -2.33 -5.03 5.10
CA LEU A 160 -3.05 -4.83 3.84
C LEU A 160 -3.40 -6.17 3.18
N ASN A 161 -2.40 -7.05 3.04
CA ASN A 161 -2.57 -8.34 2.38
C ASN A 161 -3.38 -9.32 3.24
N LEU A 162 -3.29 -9.24 4.57
CA LEU A 162 -4.16 -9.97 5.48
C LEU A 162 -5.63 -9.54 5.31
N GLY A 163 -5.90 -8.25 5.14
CA GLY A 163 -7.25 -7.74 4.87
C GLY A 163 -7.83 -8.25 3.55
N MET A 164 -7.03 -8.29 2.48
CA MET A 164 -7.45 -8.88 1.20
C MET A 164 -7.75 -10.38 1.33
N LEU A 165 -6.88 -11.13 2.01
CA LEU A 165 -7.09 -12.55 2.28
C LEU A 165 -8.37 -12.80 3.09
N MET A 166 -8.63 -11.99 4.12
CA MET A 166 -9.86 -12.06 4.89
C MET A 166 -11.09 -11.80 4.01
N SER A 167 -11.04 -10.81 3.13
CA SER A 167 -12.13 -10.52 2.19
C SER A 167 -12.43 -11.71 1.28
N PHE A 168 -11.39 -12.29 0.65
CA PHE A 168 -11.56 -13.47 -0.23
C PHE A 168 -12.10 -14.68 0.54
N SER A 169 -11.60 -14.91 1.76
CA SER A 169 -12.00 -16.06 2.57
C SER A 169 -13.43 -15.94 3.11
N ILE A 170 -13.82 -14.75 3.55
CA ILE A 170 -15.18 -14.50 4.05
C ILE A 170 -16.17 -14.63 2.90
N SER A 171 -15.87 -14.03 1.75
CA SER A 171 -16.79 -13.99 0.59
C SER A 171 -17.13 -15.37 0.02
N ALA A 172 -16.31 -16.39 0.23
CA ALA A 172 -16.60 -17.76 -0.20
C ALA A 172 -17.68 -18.47 0.64
N GLY A 173 -17.99 -17.94 1.83
CA GLY A 173 -18.97 -18.53 2.74
C GLY A 173 -20.20 -17.66 3.01
N VAL A 174 -20.23 -16.42 2.50
CA VAL A 174 -21.30 -15.45 2.79
C VAL A 174 -21.65 -14.60 1.58
N ASN A 175 -22.90 -14.12 1.52
CA ASN A 175 -23.37 -13.22 0.48
C ASN A 175 -22.71 -11.82 0.61
N VAL A 176 -22.74 -11.04 -0.47
CA VAL A 176 -22.14 -9.69 -0.54
C VAL A 176 -22.63 -8.76 0.57
N PHE A 177 -23.92 -8.85 0.95
CA PHE A 177 -24.50 -8.08 2.04
C PHE A 177 -23.84 -8.40 3.40
N GLN A 178 -23.64 -9.68 3.70
CA GLN A 178 -23.01 -10.13 4.94
C GLN A 178 -21.52 -9.75 4.95
N LEU A 179 -20.82 -9.88 3.82
CA LEU A 179 -19.43 -9.44 3.65
C LEU A 179 -19.29 -7.94 3.99
N ASN A 180 -20.20 -7.10 3.51
CA ASN A 180 -20.20 -5.66 3.77
C ASN A 180 -20.39 -5.34 5.25
N ILE A 181 -21.32 -6.02 5.92
CA ILE A 181 -21.57 -5.85 7.37
C ILE A 181 -20.35 -6.26 8.19
N ILE A 182 -19.77 -7.42 7.89
CA ILE A 182 -18.58 -7.91 8.61
C ILE A 182 -17.42 -6.94 8.43
N SER A 183 -17.18 -6.47 7.20
CA SER A 183 -16.12 -5.50 6.90
C SER A 183 -16.36 -4.16 7.61
N GLY A 184 -17.61 -3.68 7.62
CA GLY A 184 -17.99 -2.47 8.36
C GLY A 184 -17.80 -2.61 9.88
N PHE A 185 -18.12 -3.77 10.45
CA PHE A 185 -17.91 -4.04 11.87
C PHE A 185 -16.43 -4.03 12.27
N ILE A 186 -15.56 -4.58 11.42
CA ILE A 186 -14.11 -4.56 11.63
C ILE A 186 -13.57 -3.12 11.63
N VAL A 187 -14.06 -2.26 10.72
CA VAL A 187 -13.73 -0.82 10.77
C VAL A 187 -14.24 -0.16 12.05
N LEU A 188 -15.43 -0.53 12.53
CA LEU A 188 -16.01 0.06 13.74
C LEU A 188 -15.14 -0.25 14.97
N LEU A 189 -14.54 -1.45 15.04
CA LEU A 189 -13.62 -1.82 16.10
C LEU A 189 -12.29 -1.06 16.05
N PHE A 190 -11.81 -0.69 14.86
CA PHE A 190 -10.55 0.05 14.69
C PHE A 190 -10.55 1.39 15.44
N GLY A 191 -11.63 2.18 15.29
CA GLY A 191 -11.71 3.54 15.80
C GLY A 191 -11.40 3.64 17.30
N PRO A 192 -12.15 2.92 18.17
CA PRO A 192 -11.90 2.93 19.62
C PRO A 192 -10.51 2.42 20.01
N ILE A 193 -10.01 1.38 19.34
CA ILE A 193 -8.67 0.82 19.60
C ILE A 193 -7.59 1.88 19.33
N PHE A 194 -7.71 2.60 18.22
CA PHE A 194 -6.73 3.60 17.82
C PHE A 194 -6.85 4.90 18.64
N MET A 195 -8.01 5.22 19.19
CA MET A 195 -8.17 6.37 20.11
C MET A 195 -7.29 6.27 21.36
N LEU A 196 -6.97 5.05 21.81
CA LEU A 196 -6.10 4.81 22.96
C LEU A 196 -4.61 5.06 22.67
N MET A 197 -4.21 5.11 21.41
CA MET A 197 -2.81 5.31 21.03
C MET A 197 -2.38 6.77 21.15
N PRO A 198 -1.12 7.08 21.48
CA PRO A 198 -0.65 8.46 21.57
C PRO A 198 -0.37 9.07 20.18
N GLU A 199 -0.28 10.40 20.14
CA GLU A 199 0.17 11.15 18.95
C GLU A 199 1.70 11.06 18.80
N THR A 200 2.28 11.38 17.63
CA THR A 200 3.73 11.24 17.44
C THR A 200 4.54 12.27 18.25
N PRO A 201 5.68 11.88 18.87
CA PRO A 201 6.54 12.82 19.61
C PRO A 201 7.01 14.00 18.76
N SER A 202 7.37 13.73 17.50
CA SER A 202 7.83 14.73 16.54
C SER A 202 6.77 15.80 16.25
N PHE A 203 5.50 15.42 16.14
CA PHE A 203 4.40 16.37 15.95
C PHE A 203 4.13 17.21 17.20
N LEU A 204 4.14 16.58 18.39
CA LEU A 204 3.98 17.30 19.66
C LEU A 204 5.07 18.34 19.87
N LEU A 205 6.32 18.02 19.50
CA LEU A 205 7.43 18.97 19.51
C LEU A 205 7.23 20.13 18.54
N LYS A 206 6.80 19.87 17.29
CA LYS A 206 6.50 20.92 16.30
C LYS A 206 5.42 21.89 16.78
N ARG A 207 4.45 21.40 17.57
CA ARG A 207 3.39 22.20 18.19
C ARG A 207 3.82 22.88 19.49
N GLY A 208 5.09 22.79 19.90
CA GLY A 208 5.62 23.38 21.13
C GLY A 208 5.26 22.64 22.43
N HIS A 209 4.63 21.47 22.36
CA HIS A 209 4.17 20.71 23.53
C HIS A 209 5.27 19.76 24.04
N LYS A 210 6.38 20.32 24.55
CA LYS A 210 7.57 19.56 24.98
C LYS A 210 7.27 18.53 26.08
N THR A 211 6.43 18.86 27.07
CA THR A 211 6.08 17.96 28.18
C THR A 211 5.36 16.70 27.70
N LYS A 212 4.31 16.86 26.87
CA LYS A 212 3.57 15.74 26.28
C LYS A 212 4.44 14.89 25.35
N ALA A 213 5.39 15.50 24.64
CA ALA A 213 6.35 14.77 23.83
C ALA A 213 7.24 13.86 24.69
N VAL A 214 7.73 14.34 25.84
CA VAL A 214 8.52 13.54 26.81
C VAL A 214 7.71 12.37 27.35
N GLU A 215 6.47 12.61 27.77
CA GLU A 215 5.59 11.56 28.28
C GLU A 215 5.31 10.48 27.23
N THR A 216 5.00 10.90 26.00
CA THR A 216 4.76 9.99 24.88
C THR A 216 5.99 9.16 24.55
N LEU A 217 7.17 9.80 24.51
CA LEU A 217 8.41 9.11 24.20
C LEU A 217 8.80 8.12 25.31
N LYS A 218 8.60 8.49 26.59
CA LYS A 218 8.76 7.56 27.72
C LYS A 218 7.82 6.36 27.63
N TRP A 219 6.58 6.58 27.19
CA TRP A 219 5.64 5.47 26.97
C TRP A 219 6.10 4.57 25.82
N LEU A 220 6.55 5.14 24.69
CA LEU A 220 7.01 4.37 23.53
C LEU A 220 8.33 3.62 23.78
N ARG A 221 9.34 4.27 24.38
CA ARG A 221 10.69 3.71 24.58
C ARG A 221 10.86 2.95 25.89
N GLY A 222 9.86 3.04 26.78
CA GLY A 222 9.89 2.45 28.11
C GLY A 222 10.69 3.27 29.14
N PRO A 223 10.66 2.85 30.42
CA PRO A 223 11.14 3.64 31.56
C PRO A 223 12.67 3.77 31.68
N LYS A 224 13.45 3.06 30.85
CA LYS A 224 14.93 3.08 30.90
C LYS A 224 15.56 3.97 29.84
N CYS A 225 14.76 4.68 29.03
CA CYS A 225 15.26 5.54 27.97
C CYS A 225 15.46 6.97 28.47
N ASP A 226 16.58 7.58 28.12
CA ASP A 226 16.82 9.03 28.29
C ASP A 226 16.01 9.81 27.27
N ALA A 227 14.68 9.85 27.49
CA ALA A 227 13.74 10.54 26.63
C ALA A 227 14.07 12.04 26.46
N PHE A 228 14.77 12.64 27.42
CA PHE A 228 15.23 14.03 27.33
C PHE A 228 16.32 14.22 26.28
N TYR A 229 17.28 13.29 26.16
CA TYR A 229 18.35 13.36 25.18
C TYR A 229 17.83 13.18 23.74
N GLU A 230 16.95 12.20 23.52
CA GLU A 230 16.34 11.96 22.19
C GLU A 230 15.43 13.13 21.78
N ILE A 231 14.73 13.76 22.73
CA ILE A 231 13.94 14.98 22.44
C ILE A 231 14.83 16.19 22.15
N GLU A 232 15.95 16.33 22.83
CA GLU A 232 16.92 17.39 22.54
C GLU A 232 17.51 17.23 21.14
N GLN A 233 17.85 16.00 20.73
CA GLN A 233 18.26 15.71 19.35
C GLN A 233 17.17 16.05 18.33
N LEU A 234 15.92 15.65 18.57
CA LEU A 234 14.79 15.98 17.70
C LEU A 234 14.52 17.49 17.65
N GLN A 235 14.74 18.22 18.74
CA GLN A 235 14.64 19.69 18.77
C GLN A 235 15.76 20.33 17.97
N LEU A 236 17.00 19.87 18.11
CA LEU A 236 18.13 20.37 17.31
C LEU A 236 17.92 20.12 15.82
N GLU A 237 17.40 18.96 15.43
CA GLU A 237 17.03 18.67 14.03
C GLU A 237 15.92 19.61 13.54
N GLN A 238 14.90 19.88 14.36
CA GLN A 238 13.82 20.82 14.00
C GLN A 238 14.32 22.26 13.90
N ASP A 239 15.14 22.71 14.85
CA ASP A 239 15.69 24.06 14.86
C ASP A 239 16.66 24.26 13.68
N ALA A 240 17.45 23.24 13.32
CA ALA A 240 18.25 23.26 12.11
C ALA A 240 17.39 23.39 10.84
N LEU A 241 16.20 22.77 10.78
CA LEU A 241 15.25 22.90 9.67
C LEU A 241 14.56 24.27 9.66
N LEU A 242 14.26 24.85 10.82
CA LEU A 242 13.65 26.18 10.95
C LEU A 242 14.64 27.32 10.64
N ASN A 243 15.92 27.12 10.98
CA ASN A 243 17.01 28.07 10.74
C ASN A 243 17.55 28.02 9.30
N GLN A 244 17.19 27.01 8.51
CA GLN A 244 17.42 27.07 7.07
C GLN A 244 16.56 28.20 6.48
N PRO A 245 17.11 29.04 5.57
CA PRO A 245 16.33 30.07 4.92
C PRO A 245 15.14 29.39 4.23
N LYS A 246 13.91 29.81 4.56
CA LYS A 246 12.66 29.31 3.94
C LYS A 246 12.76 29.52 2.42
N LYS A 247 13.33 28.55 1.71
CA LYS A 247 13.29 28.52 0.26
C LYS A 247 11.81 28.42 -0.12
N SER A 248 11.40 29.21 -1.10
CA SER A 248 10.06 29.06 -1.66
C SER A 248 9.87 27.58 -2.04
N ILE A 249 8.77 26.96 -1.61
CA ILE A 249 8.48 25.54 -1.85
C ILE A 249 8.63 25.21 -3.34
N LYS A 250 8.25 26.15 -4.21
CA LYS A 250 8.47 26.04 -5.66
C LYS A 250 9.96 25.88 -6.00
N LYS A 251 10.85 26.72 -5.47
CA LYS A 251 12.30 26.65 -5.73
C LYS A 251 12.95 25.38 -5.15
N SER A 252 12.42 24.82 -4.06
CA SER A 252 12.94 23.58 -3.47
C SER A 252 12.53 22.32 -4.24
N LEU A 253 11.40 22.36 -4.97
CA LEU A 253 10.94 21.23 -5.80
C LEU A 253 11.68 21.12 -7.15
N PHE A 254 12.23 22.22 -7.63
CA PHE A 254 12.93 22.29 -8.91
C PHE A 254 14.46 22.19 -8.76
N THR A 255 14.95 21.69 -7.62
CA THR A 255 16.39 21.41 -7.50
C THR A 255 16.73 20.12 -8.24
N PRO A 256 17.94 19.97 -8.80
CA PRO A 256 18.29 18.79 -9.58
C PRO A 256 18.20 17.49 -8.77
N GLU A 257 18.47 17.54 -7.46
CA GLU A 257 18.36 16.38 -6.56
C GLU A 257 16.91 15.97 -6.36
N THR A 258 16.04 16.95 -6.11
CA THR A 258 14.61 16.71 -5.89
C THR A 258 13.90 16.29 -7.15
N LEU A 259 14.26 16.83 -8.32
CA LEU A 259 13.75 16.39 -9.61
C LEU A 259 14.20 14.96 -9.96
N SER A 260 15.47 14.61 -9.69
CA SER A 260 15.95 13.24 -9.89
C SER A 260 15.25 12.24 -8.98
N ALA A 261 15.03 12.61 -7.70
CA ALA A 261 14.22 11.84 -6.76
C ALA A 261 12.77 11.69 -7.24
N LEU A 262 12.16 12.79 -7.67
CA LEU A 262 10.78 12.82 -8.13
C LEU A 262 10.60 11.95 -9.38
N LEU A 263 11.50 12.02 -10.35
CA LEU A 263 11.47 11.18 -11.54
C LEU A 263 11.62 9.70 -11.19
N ALA A 264 12.57 9.35 -10.31
CA ALA A 264 12.76 7.97 -9.88
C ALA A 264 11.48 7.43 -9.20
N MET A 265 10.87 8.21 -8.32
CA MET A 265 9.68 7.80 -7.58
C MET A 265 8.40 7.77 -8.42
N ILE A 266 8.16 8.80 -9.24
CA ILE A 266 7.02 8.82 -10.16
C ILE A 266 7.16 7.68 -11.17
N GLY A 267 8.34 7.49 -11.76
CA GLY A 267 8.56 6.38 -12.68
C GLY A 267 8.34 5.01 -12.03
N LEU A 268 8.85 4.82 -10.80
CA LEU A 268 8.64 3.59 -10.04
C LEU A 268 7.15 3.31 -9.77
N VAL A 269 6.40 4.33 -9.35
CA VAL A 269 4.96 4.26 -9.13
C VAL A 269 4.18 4.05 -10.44
N THR A 270 4.67 4.60 -11.55
CA THR A 270 4.07 4.38 -12.87
C THR A 270 4.17 2.92 -13.27
N PHE A 271 5.37 2.33 -13.23
CA PHE A 271 5.56 0.91 -13.55
C PHE A 271 4.87 -0.01 -12.54
N LEU A 272 4.79 0.40 -11.26
CA LEU A 272 4.00 -0.30 -10.25
C LEU A 272 2.55 -0.49 -10.70
N GLN A 273 1.89 0.58 -11.16
CA GLN A 273 0.48 0.55 -11.55
C GLN A 273 0.28 -0.09 -12.93
N MET A 274 1.16 0.22 -13.88
CA MET A 274 1.10 -0.32 -15.25
C MET A 274 1.40 -1.82 -15.33
N SER A 275 1.96 -2.42 -14.27
CA SER A 275 2.03 -3.88 -14.13
C SER A 275 0.67 -4.56 -14.13
N GLY A 276 -0.42 -3.80 -13.95
CA GLY A 276 -1.78 -4.34 -13.96
C GLY A 276 -2.19 -4.99 -12.63
N ILE A 277 -1.40 -4.86 -11.56
CA ILE A 277 -1.69 -5.48 -10.26
C ILE A 277 -3.12 -5.19 -9.75
N ASN A 278 -3.58 -3.95 -9.83
CA ASN A 278 -4.92 -3.60 -9.34
C ASN A 278 -6.03 -4.15 -10.24
N ALA A 279 -5.79 -4.26 -11.55
CA ALA A 279 -6.73 -4.93 -12.45
C ALA A 279 -6.80 -6.43 -12.12
N VAL A 280 -5.64 -7.08 -11.98
CA VAL A 280 -5.53 -8.49 -11.58
C VAL A 280 -6.22 -8.75 -10.24
N LEU A 281 -5.99 -7.92 -9.22
CA LEU A 281 -6.58 -8.10 -7.90
C LEU A 281 -8.08 -7.82 -7.87
N PHE A 282 -8.57 -6.86 -8.65
CA PHE A 282 -10.00 -6.51 -8.66
C PHE A 282 -10.85 -7.43 -9.55
N TYR A 283 -10.26 -8.02 -10.58
CA TYR A 283 -10.93 -8.95 -11.50
C TYR A 283 -10.43 -10.39 -11.34
N ALA A 284 -9.77 -10.74 -10.23
CA ALA A 284 -9.14 -12.05 -10.05
C ALA A 284 -10.11 -13.22 -10.29
N THR A 285 -11.29 -13.16 -9.70
CA THR A 285 -12.31 -14.21 -9.82
C THR A 285 -12.87 -14.28 -11.25
N ASP A 286 -13.14 -13.13 -11.88
CA ASP A 286 -13.52 -13.04 -13.30
C ASP A 286 -12.44 -13.65 -14.22
N ILE A 287 -11.17 -13.34 -14.01
CA ILE A 287 -10.06 -13.92 -14.79
C ILE A 287 -10.04 -15.45 -14.68
N PHE A 288 -10.30 -16.01 -13.50
CA PHE A 288 -10.35 -17.46 -13.31
C PHE A 288 -11.58 -18.09 -13.96
N MET A 289 -12.74 -17.44 -13.90
CA MET A 289 -13.96 -17.92 -14.57
C MET A 289 -13.76 -18.04 -16.08
N ASN A 290 -13.03 -17.11 -16.67
CA ASN A 290 -12.71 -17.15 -18.10
C ASN A 290 -11.57 -18.12 -18.45
N ALA A 291 -10.84 -18.64 -17.46
CA ALA A 291 -9.71 -19.53 -17.67
C ALA A 291 -10.09 -21.02 -17.69
N SER A 292 -11.09 -21.42 -16.90
CA SER A 292 -11.58 -22.80 -16.80
C SER A 292 -12.90 -22.88 -16.01
N ASP A 293 -13.88 -23.64 -16.50
CA ASP A 293 -15.18 -23.83 -15.82
C ASP A 293 -15.14 -24.89 -14.69
N SER A 294 -14.13 -25.76 -14.69
CA SER A 294 -13.99 -26.90 -13.76
C SER A 294 -13.45 -26.50 -12.38
N LEU A 295 -12.76 -25.35 -12.28
CA LEU A 295 -12.14 -24.90 -11.05
C LEU A 295 -13.12 -24.15 -10.17
N ASN A 296 -13.00 -24.34 -8.86
CA ASN A 296 -13.65 -23.45 -7.92
C ASN A 296 -12.89 -22.11 -7.88
N HIS A 297 -13.43 -21.10 -8.57
CA HIS A 297 -12.80 -19.79 -8.76
C HIS A 297 -12.63 -19.00 -7.45
N GLU A 298 -13.52 -19.22 -6.48
CA GLU A 298 -13.42 -18.62 -5.15
C GLU A 298 -12.20 -19.18 -4.39
N VAL A 299 -12.02 -20.51 -4.42
CA VAL A 299 -10.85 -21.17 -3.82
C VAL A 299 -9.56 -20.72 -4.50
N ALA A 300 -9.54 -20.59 -5.83
CA ALA A 300 -8.38 -20.06 -6.56
C ALA A 300 -8.02 -18.64 -6.12
N THR A 301 -9.03 -17.78 -5.93
CA THR A 301 -8.85 -16.40 -5.44
C THR A 301 -8.28 -16.38 -4.01
N ILE A 302 -8.76 -17.28 -3.13
CA ILE A 302 -8.23 -17.45 -1.77
C ILE A 302 -6.76 -17.91 -1.80
N ILE A 303 -6.40 -18.84 -2.67
CA ILE A 303 -5.01 -19.31 -2.84
C ILE A 303 -4.09 -18.15 -3.23
N VAL A 304 -4.51 -17.31 -4.19
CA VAL A 304 -3.75 -16.12 -4.59
C VAL A 304 -3.55 -15.18 -3.40
N GLY A 305 -4.61 -14.90 -2.64
CA GLY A 305 -4.52 -14.05 -1.43
C GLY A 305 -3.62 -14.64 -0.34
N ALA A 306 -3.63 -15.95 -0.16
CA ALA A 306 -2.77 -16.62 0.83
C ALA A 306 -1.29 -16.55 0.41
N MET A 307 -1.01 -16.85 -0.86
CA MET A 307 0.33 -16.72 -1.44
C MET A 307 0.84 -15.28 -1.36
N GLN A 308 -0.04 -14.31 -1.60
CA GLN A 308 0.26 -12.88 -1.43
C GLN A 308 0.69 -12.55 0.00
N PHE A 309 -0.08 -13.00 1.00
CA PHE A 309 0.21 -12.78 2.41
C PHE A 309 1.57 -13.40 2.82
N PHE A 310 1.82 -14.66 2.45
CA PHE A 310 3.10 -15.32 2.72
C PHE A 310 4.27 -14.67 1.98
N GLY A 311 4.04 -14.19 0.76
CA GLY A 311 5.01 -13.41 0.00
C GLY A 311 5.45 -12.16 0.74
N THR A 312 4.52 -11.43 1.35
CA THR A 312 4.84 -10.25 2.18
C THR A 312 5.57 -10.61 3.47
N LEU A 313 5.22 -11.74 4.08
CA LEU A 313 5.95 -12.21 5.25
C LEU A 313 7.42 -12.49 4.89
N LEU A 314 7.66 -13.11 3.73
CA LEU A 314 9.01 -13.31 3.19
C LEU A 314 9.70 -11.98 2.84
N ALA A 315 8.97 -11.02 2.30
CA ALA A 315 9.45 -9.67 2.02
C ALA A 315 10.00 -8.99 3.27
N ALA A 316 9.27 -9.07 4.38
CA ALA A 316 9.66 -8.45 5.65
C ALA A 316 11.04 -8.94 6.14
N PHE A 317 11.41 -10.19 5.89
CA PHE A 317 12.72 -10.75 6.25
C PHE A 317 13.82 -10.49 5.20
N THR A 318 13.45 -10.26 3.94
CA THR A 318 14.38 -10.17 2.81
C THR A 318 14.74 -8.73 2.42
N VAL A 319 13.85 -7.75 2.64
CA VAL A 319 14.04 -6.33 2.28
C VAL A 319 15.33 -5.72 2.84
N ASP A 320 15.64 -6.02 4.09
CA ASP A 320 16.86 -5.51 4.73
C ASP A 320 18.11 -6.31 4.37
N ARG A 321 17.98 -7.53 3.84
CA ARG A 321 19.11 -8.40 3.48
C ARG A 321 19.54 -8.26 2.02
N VAL A 322 18.62 -8.13 1.08
CA VAL A 322 18.93 -8.14 -0.36
C VAL A 322 19.23 -6.74 -0.90
N GLY A 323 18.52 -5.71 -0.40
CA GLY A 323 18.60 -4.35 -0.95
C GLY A 323 17.41 -4.03 -1.85
N ARG A 324 17.05 -2.73 -1.93
CA ARG A 324 15.78 -2.28 -2.48
C ARG A 324 15.76 -2.42 -4.01
N ARG A 325 16.86 -2.05 -4.67
CA ARG A 325 16.97 -2.08 -6.15
C ARG A 325 16.93 -3.50 -6.70
N TRP A 326 17.65 -4.42 -6.05
CA TRP A 326 17.69 -5.82 -6.47
C TRP A 326 16.33 -6.51 -6.33
N LEU A 327 15.60 -6.24 -5.23
CA LEU A 327 14.25 -6.79 -5.03
C LEU A 327 13.28 -6.30 -6.10
N LEU A 328 13.33 -5.00 -6.45
CA LEU A 328 12.52 -4.44 -7.53
C LEU A 328 12.84 -5.09 -8.89
N MET A 329 14.12 -5.29 -9.22
CA MET A 329 14.49 -5.93 -10.50
C MET A 329 14.04 -7.40 -10.57
N ILE A 330 14.30 -8.18 -9.52
CA ILE A 330 13.95 -9.61 -9.50
C ILE A 330 12.44 -9.78 -9.57
N SER A 331 11.69 -8.98 -8.80
CA SER A 331 10.22 -9.01 -8.84
C SER A 331 9.68 -8.61 -10.22
N ALA A 332 10.21 -7.55 -10.86
CA ALA A 332 9.79 -7.15 -12.20
C ALA A 332 9.96 -8.28 -13.24
N ILE A 333 11.10 -8.97 -13.21
CA ILE A 333 11.42 -10.05 -14.16
C ILE A 333 10.48 -11.24 -13.94
N ILE A 334 10.28 -11.67 -12.70
CA ILE A 334 9.41 -12.82 -12.44
C ILE A 334 7.94 -12.48 -12.71
N MET A 335 7.50 -11.25 -12.42
CA MET A 335 6.18 -10.76 -12.82
C MET A 335 6.00 -10.76 -14.34
N CYS A 336 7.00 -10.32 -15.09
CA CYS A 336 7.00 -10.39 -16.55
C CYS A 336 6.85 -11.84 -17.06
N VAL A 337 7.64 -12.78 -16.52
CA VAL A 337 7.55 -14.20 -16.89
C VAL A 337 6.16 -14.75 -16.59
N SER A 338 5.60 -14.42 -15.43
CA SER A 338 4.25 -14.86 -15.01
C SER A 338 3.17 -14.37 -15.98
N HIS A 339 3.25 -13.11 -16.41
CA HIS A 339 2.34 -12.54 -17.42
C HIS A 339 2.50 -13.17 -18.80
N VAL A 340 3.74 -13.47 -19.21
CA VAL A 340 3.99 -14.15 -20.49
C VAL A 340 3.37 -15.55 -20.47
N VAL A 341 3.58 -16.30 -19.38
CA VAL A 341 2.99 -17.64 -19.19
C VAL A 341 1.46 -17.57 -19.23
N LEU A 342 0.86 -16.62 -18.52
CA LEU A 342 -0.59 -16.45 -18.50
C LEU A 342 -1.15 -16.06 -19.88
N GLY A 343 -0.47 -15.15 -20.59
CA GLY A 343 -0.87 -14.78 -21.95
C GLY A 343 -0.75 -15.94 -22.95
N VAL A 344 0.29 -16.77 -22.83
CA VAL A 344 0.43 -18.01 -23.64
C VAL A 344 -0.70 -18.99 -23.33
N TYR A 345 -1.07 -19.17 -22.05
CA TYR A 345 -2.21 -20.02 -21.66
C TYR A 345 -3.50 -19.57 -22.35
N PHE A 346 -3.86 -18.29 -22.23
CA PHE A 346 -5.09 -17.77 -22.85
C PHE A 346 -5.05 -17.83 -24.38
N HIS A 347 -3.88 -17.68 -24.99
CA HIS A 347 -3.72 -17.85 -26.43
C HIS A 347 -3.95 -19.29 -26.89
N LEU A 348 -3.42 -20.26 -26.15
CA LEU A 348 -3.64 -21.68 -26.41
C LEU A 348 -5.10 -22.08 -26.16
N LEU A 349 -5.74 -21.50 -25.14
CA LEU A 349 -7.15 -21.76 -24.84
C LEU A 349 -8.05 -21.36 -26.02
N GLN A 350 -7.75 -20.22 -26.68
CA GLN A 350 -8.51 -19.76 -27.85
C GLN A 350 -8.24 -20.58 -29.12
N ASN A 351 -6.99 -20.99 -29.36
CA ASN A 351 -6.59 -21.62 -30.63
C ASN A 351 -6.63 -23.15 -30.61
N SER A 352 -6.50 -23.78 -29.45
CA SER A 352 -6.39 -25.24 -29.30
C SER A 352 -6.81 -25.67 -27.89
N PRO A 353 -8.12 -25.62 -27.55
CA PRO A 353 -8.61 -25.89 -26.20
C PRO A 353 -8.24 -27.29 -25.67
N ALA A 354 -8.15 -28.29 -26.56
CA ALA A 354 -7.75 -29.66 -26.20
C ALA A 354 -6.33 -29.78 -25.63
N GLN A 355 -5.44 -28.80 -25.87
CA GLN A 355 -4.08 -28.81 -25.29
C GLN A 355 -4.05 -28.25 -23.87
N VAL A 356 -5.10 -27.54 -23.45
CA VAL A 356 -5.14 -26.76 -22.21
C VAL A 356 -5.98 -27.43 -21.13
N GLU A 357 -6.77 -28.45 -21.49
CA GLU A 357 -7.65 -29.23 -20.61
C GLU A 357 -6.93 -29.82 -19.36
N ASN A 358 -5.63 -30.11 -19.47
CA ASN A 358 -4.81 -30.61 -18.35
C ASN A 358 -3.99 -29.53 -17.62
N LEU A 359 -4.11 -28.26 -18.01
CA LEU A 359 -3.29 -27.13 -17.55
C LEU A 359 -4.09 -26.09 -16.74
N GLU A 360 -5.28 -26.43 -16.26
CA GLU A 360 -6.16 -25.51 -15.51
C GLU A 360 -5.50 -24.94 -14.23
N TRP A 361 -4.55 -25.67 -13.64
CA TRP A 361 -3.76 -25.18 -12.49
C TRP A 361 -2.81 -24.02 -12.85
N LEU A 362 -2.46 -23.86 -14.13
CA LEU A 362 -1.41 -22.96 -14.59
C LEU A 362 -1.78 -21.47 -14.41
N PRO A 363 -3.00 -21.00 -14.73
CA PRO A 363 -3.44 -19.64 -14.42
C PRO A 363 -3.36 -19.31 -12.93
N VAL A 364 -3.80 -20.24 -12.06
CA VAL A 364 -3.75 -20.07 -10.60
C VAL A 364 -2.31 -19.96 -10.13
N PHE A 365 -1.42 -20.82 -10.63
CA PHE A 365 0.00 -20.76 -10.32
C PHE A 365 0.66 -19.47 -10.83
N ALA A 366 0.41 -19.07 -12.08
CA ALA A 366 1.00 -17.89 -12.69
C ALA A 366 0.56 -16.61 -11.99
N LEU A 367 -0.74 -16.45 -11.69
CA LEU A 367 -1.24 -15.31 -10.93
C LEU A 367 -0.75 -15.31 -9.48
N SER A 368 -0.69 -16.47 -8.83
CA SER A 368 -0.12 -16.58 -7.48
C SER A 368 1.35 -16.16 -7.47
N LEU A 369 2.14 -16.60 -8.46
CA LEU A 369 3.55 -16.23 -8.59
C LEU A 369 3.71 -14.73 -8.84
N PHE A 370 2.92 -14.16 -9.75
CA PHE A 370 2.87 -12.73 -10.03
C PHE A 370 2.60 -11.92 -8.76
N VAL A 371 1.51 -12.22 -8.05
CA VAL A 371 1.08 -11.47 -6.85
C VAL A 371 2.06 -11.65 -5.68
N THR A 372 2.66 -12.84 -5.53
CA THR A 372 3.69 -13.11 -4.51
C THR A 372 4.94 -12.28 -4.77
N MET A 373 5.43 -12.25 -6.01
CA MET A 373 6.64 -11.51 -6.37
C MET A 373 6.43 -10.01 -6.34
N PHE A 374 5.26 -9.54 -6.74
CA PHE A 374 4.82 -8.17 -6.50
C PHE A 374 4.94 -7.82 -5.02
N SER A 375 4.40 -8.66 -4.14
CA SER A 375 4.38 -8.42 -2.70
C SER A 375 5.75 -8.46 -2.02
N ILE A 376 6.74 -9.10 -2.66
CA ILE A 376 8.14 -9.12 -2.20
C ILE A 376 8.88 -7.84 -2.59
N GLY A 377 8.64 -7.31 -3.78
CA GLY A 377 9.36 -6.15 -4.32
C GLY A 377 8.48 -4.91 -4.45
N PHE A 378 7.73 -4.84 -5.54
CA PHE A 378 6.94 -3.66 -5.93
C PHE A 378 5.87 -3.23 -4.93
N GLY A 379 5.33 -4.14 -4.11
CA GLY A 379 4.38 -3.81 -3.05
C GLY A 379 5.00 -2.86 -2.01
N PRO A 380 5.95 -3.32 -1.18
CA PRO A 380 6.47 -2.51 -0.07
C PRO A 380 7.54 -1.49 -0.46
N VAL A 381 8.40 -1.79 -1.45
CA VAL A 381 9.62 -0.99 -1.69
C VAL A 381 9.34 0.45 -2.13
N PRO A 382 8.42 0.75 -3.07
CA PRO A 382 8.13 2.12 -3.46
C PRO A 382 7.68 2.99 -2.28
N TRP A 383 6.80 2.48 -1.41
CA TRP A 383 6.35 3.21 -0.22
C TRP A 383 7.47 3.47 0.79
N ILE A 384 8.40 2.52 0.95
CA ILE A 384 9.60 2.72 1.77
C ILE A 384 10.50 3.79 1.15
N MET A 385 10.72 3.75 -0.18
CA MET A 385 11.58 4.70 -0.88
C MET A 385 11.06 6.14 -0.86
N ILE A 386 9.74 6.37 -0.86
CA ILE A 386 9.16 7.70 -0.60
C ILE A 386 9.72 8.29 0.71
N GLY A 387 9.90 7.44 1.72
CA GLY A 387 10.43 7.79 3.03
C GLY A 387 11.93 8.11 3.04
N GLU A 388 12.71 7.50 2.14
CA GLU A 388 14.18 7.48 2.14
C GLU A 388 14.81 8.47 1.13
N VAL A 389 14.12 8.77 0.02
CA VAL A 389 14.68 9.51 -1.12
C VAL A 389 14.40 11.02 -1.06
N PHE A 390 13.23 11.43 -0.55
CA PHE A 390 12.86 12.86 -0.51
C PHE A 390 13.45 13.60 0.69
N ALA A 391 13.90 14.83 0.44
CA ALA A 391 14.33 15.75 1.49
C ALA A 391 13.15 16.22 2.36
N ILE A 392 13.42 16.42 3.65
CA ILE A 392 12.40 16.65 4.69
C ILE A 392 11.53 17.87 4.37
N ASP A 393 12.08 18.89 3.72
CA ASP A 393 11.44 20.14 3.34
C ASP A 393 10.39 19.99 2.22
N VAL A 394 10.60 19.05 1.29
CA VAL A 394 9.68 18.78 0.17
C VAL A 394 8.92 17.45 0.30
N LYS A 395 9.28 16.64 1.29
CA LYS A 395 8.79 15.25 1.46
C LYS A 395 7.28 15.16 1.44
N ASP A 396 6.58 15.99 2.21
CA ASP A 396 5.11 15.91 2.32
C ASP A 396 4.44 16.16 0.96
N LEU A 397 4.89 17.18 0.21
CA LEU A 397 4.32 17.51 -1.10
C LEU A 397 4.71 16.49 -2.17
N ALA A 398 5.97 16.08 -2.23
CA ALA A 398 6.46 15.11 -3.20
C ALA A 398 5.82 13.72 -2.99
N SER A 399 5.61 13.32 -1.73
CA SER A 399 4.87 12.11 -1.37
C SER A 399 3.41 12.18 -1.79
N SER A 400 2.78 13.35 -1.60
CA SER A 400 1.39 13.59 -2.03
C SER A 400 1.26 13.49 -3.55
N LEU A 401 2.21 14.06 -4.30
CA LEU A 401 2.23 13.98 -5.76
C LEU A 401 2.45 12.54 -6.25
N ALA A 402 3.40 11.80 -5.66
CA ALA A 402 3.63 10.40 -6.01
C ALA A 402 2.39 9.53 -5.71
N THR A 403 1.73 9.78 -4.58
CA THR A 403 0.50 9.07 -4.19
C THR A 403 -0.66 9.39 -5.14
N PHE A 404 -0.85 10.67 -5.48
CA PHE A 404 -1.83 11.09 -6.49
C PHE A 404 -1.61 10.38 -7.82
N THR A 405 -0.37 10.38 -8.33
CA THR A 405 -0.03 9.70 -9.58
C THR A 405 -0.29 8.19 -9.49
N SER A 406 0.03 7.56 -8.35
CA SER A 406 -0.26 6.14 -8.11
C SER A 406 -1.74 5.81 -8.27
N TYR A 407 -2.59 6.55 -7.57
CA TYR A 407 -4.02 6.30 -7.59
C TYR A 407 -4.69 6.73 -8.90
N ALA A 408 -4.20 7.79 -9.54
CA ALA A 408 -4.67 8.20 -10.87
C ALA A 408 -4.37 7.13 -11.94
N LEU A 409 -3.16 6.56 -11.92
CA LEU A 409 -2.79 5.45 -12.81
C LEU A 409 -3.53 4.16 -12.44
N SER A 410 -3.76 3.90 -11.15
CA SER A 410 -4.61 2.80 -10.72
C SER A 410 -6.01 2.92 -11.30
N PHE A 411 -6.62 4.11 -11.25
CA PHE A 411 -7.93 4.37 -11.85
C PHE A 411 -7.91 4.08 -13.35
N MET A 412 -6.90 4.62 -14.05
CA MET A 412 -6.73 4.41 -15.48
C MET A 412 -6.68 2.91 -15.81
N MET A 413 -5.81 2.14 -15.14
CA MET A 413 -5.65 0.71 -15.38
C MET A 413 -6.89 -0.10 -15.03
N THR A 414 -7.56 0.21 -13.92
CA THR A 414 -8.80 -0.46 -13.52
C THR A 414 -9.93 -0.24 -14.53
N LYS A 415 -10.06 0.98 -15.08
CA LYS A 415 -11.12 1.27 -16.06
C LYS A 415 -10.79 0.77 -17.46
N THR A 416 -9.52 0.81 -17.86
CA THR A 416 -9.10 0.34 -19.20
C THR A 416 -8.97 -1.17 -19.30
N PHE A 417 -8.97 -1.92 -18.19
CA PHE A 417 -8.84 -3.38 -18.21
C PHE A 417 -9.89 -4.07 -19.09
N ASN A 418 -11.19 -3.85 -18.86
CA ASN A 418 -12.25 -4.48 -19.68
C ASN A 418 -12.18 -4.07 -21.16
N PRO A 419 -12.01 -2.78 -21.52
CA PRO A 419 -11.78 -2.39 -22.91
C PRO A 419 -10.54 -3.02 -23.56
N LEU A 420 -9.43 -3.13 -22.83
CA LEU A 420 -8.21 -3.78 -23.32
C LEU A 420 -8.45 -5.27 -23.57
N ARG A 421 -9.10 -5.95 -22.62
CA ARG A 421 -9.50 -7.35 -22.71
C ARG A 421 -10.39 -7.61 -23.93
N ASN A 422 -11.38 -6.75 -24.17
CA ASN A 422 -12.29 -6.89 -25.31
C ASN A 422 -11.64 -6.56 -26.66
N GLY A 423 -10.67 -5.65 -26.70
CA GLY A 423 -10.01 -5.21 -27.93
C GLY A 423 -8.78 -6.04 -28.33
N LEU A 424 -7.89 -6.34 -27.38
CA LEU A 424 -6.64 -7.09 -27.59
C LEU A 424 -6.78 -8.59 -27.27
N GLY A 425 -7.88 -8.99 -26.66
CA GLY A 425 -8.02 -10.31 -26.04
C GLY A 425 -7.29 -10.42 -24.71
N GLU A 426 -7.57 -11.50 -23.98
CA GLU A 426 -6.91 -11.85 -22.72
C GLU A 426 -5.40 -11.97 -22.88
N ALA A 427 -4.96 -12.74 -23.88
CA ALA A 427 -3.56 -12.98 -24.16
C ALA A 427 -2.79 -11.68 -24.42
N GLY A 428 -3.34 -10.81 -25.28
CA GLY A 428 -2.75 -9.53 -25.62
C GLY A 428 -2.65 -8.59 -24.41
N THR A 429 -3.67 -8.59 -23.55
CA THR A 429 -3.69 -7.76 -22.32
C THR A 429 -2.61 -8.17 -21.33
N PHE A 430 -2.44 -9.47 -21.07
CA PHE A 430 -1.38 -9.94 -20.17
C PHE A 430 0.01 -9.77 -20.77
N TRP A 431 0.20 -9.94 -22.09
CA TRP A 431 1.48 -9.64 -22.73
C TRP A 431 1.85 -8.16 -22.65
N LEU A 432 0.86 -7.25 -22.78
CA LEU A 432 1.06 -5.82 -22.58
C LEU A 432 1.57 -5.52 -21.15
N PHE A 433 0.94 -6.11 -20.13
CA PHE A 433 1.38 -5.96 -18.73
C PHE A 433 2.77 -6.56 -18.49
N GLY A 434 3.08 -7.70 -19.11
CA GLY A 434 4.42 -8.27 -19.12
C GLY A 434 5.47 -7.33 -19.72
N GLY A 435 5.14 -6.68 -20.84
CA GLY A 435 5.98 -5.64 -21.46
C GLY A 435 6.26 -4.46 -20.52
N PHE A 436 5.24 -3.95 -19.83
CA PHE A 436 5.43 -2.90 -18.81
C PHE A 436 6.28 -3.37 -17.62
N CYS A 437 6.15 -4.63 -17.20
CA CYS A 437 7.02 -5.20 -16.16
C CYS A 437 8.49 -5.24 -16.61
N MET A 438 8.76 -5.65 -17.85
CA MET A 438 10.12 -5.64 -18.41
C MET A 438 10.69 -4.23 -18.51
N LEU A 439 9.92 -3.28 -19.02
CA LEU A 439 10.31 -1.86 -19.07
C LEU A 439 10.57 -1.31 -17.66
N GLY A 440 9.75 -1.71 -16.68
CA GLY A 440 9.95 -1.40 -15.27
C GLY A 440 11.27 -1.95 -14.73
N ALA A 441 11.65 -3.19 -15.07
CA ALA A 441 12.94 -3.77 -14.68
C ALA A 441 14.12 -2.94 -15.22
N ILE A 442 14.04 -2.55 -16.50
CA ILE A 442 15.06 -1.70 -17.15
C ILE A 442 15.11 -0.33 -16.49
N PHE A 443 13.96 0.29 -16.20
CA PHE A 443 13.89 1.57 -15.52
C PHE A 443 14.53 1.51 -14.13
N VAL A 444 14.21 0.48 -13.33
CA VAL A 444 14.82 0.28 -12.01
C VAL A 444 16.33 0.11 -12.12
N PHE A 445 16.82 -0.62 -13.12
CA PHE A 445 18.25 -0.78 -13.35
C PHE A 445 18.94 0.55 -13.70
N LEU A 446 18.31 1.41 -14.48
CA LEU A 446 18.94 2.65 -14.94
C LEU A 446 18.81 3.81 -13.95
N PHE A 447 17.63 4.02 -13.37
CA PHE A 447 17.27 5.27 -12.70
C PHE A 447 17.10 5.14 -11.18
N VAL A 448 16.85 3.94 -10.65
CA VAL A 448 16.58 3.78 -9.22
C VAL A 448 17.90 3.56 -8.45
N PRO A 449 18.21 4.44 -7.46
CA PRO A 449 19.40 4.27 -6.63
C PRO A 449 19.20 3.19 -5.57
N GLU A 450 20.29 2.53 -5.17
CA GLU A 450 20.27 1.67 -3.99
C GLU A 450 20.31 2.53 -2.71
N THR A 451 19.31 2.36 -1.84
CA THR A 451 19.16 3.11 -0.59
C THR A 451 19.62 2.31 0.63
N LYS A 452 19.78 0.98 0.52
CA LYS A 452 20.16 0.12 1.65
C LYS A 452 21.50 0.54 2.25
N GLY A 453 21.49 0.82 3.57
CA GLY A 453 22.68 1.11 4.35
C GLY A 453 23.38 2.42 3.98
N LYS A 454 22.70 3.32 3.26
CA LYS A 454 23.22 4.64 2.87
C LYS A 454 22.62 5.72 3.76
N THR A 455 23.43 6.72 4.09
CA THR A 455 22.93 7.91 4.81
C THR A 455 22.13 8.80 3.87
N PHE A 456 21.24 9.62 4.43
CA PHE A 456 20.44 10.56 3.64
C PHE A 456 21.33 11.47 2.77
N ASP A 457 22.43 12.00 3.31
CA ASP A 457 23.40 12.83 2.58
C ASP A 457 24.06 12.07 1.41
N GLN A 458 24.39 10.79 1.59
CA GLN A 458 24.94 9.96 0.51
C GLN A 458 23.93 9.75 -0.63
N ILE A 459 22.65 9.57 -0.28
CA ILE A 459 21.56 9.43 -1.27
C ILE A 459 21.39 10.75 -2.04
N GLN A 460 21.34 11.89 -1.35
CA GLN A 460 21.22 13.22 -1.98
C GLN A 460 22.40 13.52 -2.90
N LYS A 461 23.65 13.25 -2.46
CA LYS A 461 24.84 13.42 -3.31
C LYS A 461 24.80 12.50 -4.53
N ARG A 462 24.31 11.27 -4.39
CA ARG A 462 24.17 10.34 -5.51
C ARG A 462 23.13 10.83 -6.52
N LEU A 463 21.99 11.33 -6.03
CA LEU A 463 20.95 11.93 -6.86
C LEU A 463 21.45 13.19 -7.58
N ALA A 464 22.19 14.05 -6.88
CA ALA A 464 22.85 15.23 -7.45
C ALA A 464 23.89 14.87 -8.53
N SER A 465 24.64 13.78 -8.32
CA SER A 465 25.67 13.29 -9.23
C SER A 465 25.14 12.44 -10.40
N SER A 466 23.87 12.01 -10.34
CA SER A 466 23.25 11.22 -11.39
C SER A 466 23.24 12.06 -12.66
N LYS A 467 24.08 11.68 -13.63
CA LYS A 467 24.32 12.37 -14.90
C LYS A 467 23.09 12.49 -15.82
N VAL A 468 21.89 12.25 -15.33
CA VAL A 468 20.64 12.31 -16.10
C VAL A 468 20.20 13.77 -16.35
N TYR A 469 20.70 14.77 -15.60
CA TYR A 469 20.30 16.18 -15.79
C TYR A 469 21.43 17.22 -15.91
N PHE A 470 22.69 16.80 -16.01
CA PHE A 470 23.83 17.74 -16.17
C PHE A 470 23.91 18.43 -17.55
N ARG A 471 22.84 18.35 -18.37
CA ARG A 471 22.78 18.93 -19.73
C ARG A 471 21.69 19.99 -19.93
N ALA A 472 20.95 20.36 -18.88
CA ALA A 472 19.91 21.39 -18.97
C ALA A 472 20.35 22.80 -18.53
N GLU A 473 21.60 22.98 -18.07
CA GLU A 473 22.18 24.31 -17.80
C GLU A 473 23.63 24.39 -18.32
N LYS A 474 23.80 24.16 -19.63
CA LYS A 474 24.95 24.69 -20.36
C LYS A 474 24.48 25.54 -21.52
#